data_AF-A0A7W7QS39-F1
#
_entry.id   AF-A0A7W7QS39-F1
#
_cell.length_a   1.000
_cell.length_b   1.000
_cell.length_c   1.000
_cell.angle_alpha   90.00
_cell.angle_beta   90.00
_cell.angle_gamma   90.00
#
_symmetry.space_group_name_H-M   'P 1'
#
loop_
_entity.id
_entity.type
_entity.pdbx_description
1 polymer ?
#
loop_
_entity_poly.entity_id
_entity_poly.type
_entity_poly.pdbx_seq_one_letter_code
_entity_poly.pdbx_strand_id
1 'polypeptide(L)'
;MSPAQMKKAGGLAADTAQYVEGLRKGVLTTTQELTASGWLGAASAKFLKAMNEWDRQMALVREDLDKMSRDLGESSITYAAAEQDVEAGMNRVDALINANAR
;
A
#
# COMPACT_ATOMS: atom_id res chain seq x y z
N MET A 1 4.45 -12.91 10.75
CA MET A 1 3.41 -11.86 10.71
C MET A 1 2.07 -12.58 10.61
N SER A 2 1.12 -12.35 11.52
CA SER A 2 -0.19 -13.01 11.48
C SER A 2 -1.11 -12.38 10.42
N PRO A 3 -2.14 -13.08 9.92
CA PRO A 3 -3.11 -12.51 8.98
C PRO A 3 -3.66 -11.15 9.43
N ALA A 4 -4.04 -11.02 10.71
CA ALA A 4 -4.51 -9.77 11.28
C ALA A 4 -3.47 -8.63 11.22
N GLN A 5 -2.19 -8.94 11.44
CA GLN A 5 -1.10 -7.97 11.29
C GLN A 5 -0.91 -7.56 9.81
N MET A 6 -1.01 -8.51 8.87
CA MET A 6 -0.92 -8.24 7.43
C MET A 6 -2.03 -7.30 6.98
N LYS A 7 -3.28 -7.60 7.36
CA LYS A 7 -4.44 -6.77 7.04
C LYS A 7 -4.30 -5.34 7.60
N LYS A 8 -3.81 -5.21 8.84
CA LYS A 8 -3.55 -3.90 9.45
C LYS A 8 -2.47 -3.12 8.68
N ALA A 9 -1.35 -3.77 8.36
CA ALA A 9 -0.27 -3.16 7.60
C ALA A 9 -0.73 -2.73 6.19
N GLY A 10 -1.55 -3.56 5.53
CA GLY A 10 -2.14 -3.23 4.23
C GLY A 10 -3.08 -2.01 4.29
N GLY A 11 -3.87 -1.89 5.36
CA GLY A 11 -4.69 -0.69 5.60
C GLY A 11 -3.84 0.57 5.78
N LEU A 12 -2.78 0.50 6.61
CA LEU A 12 -1.84 1.61 6.79
C LEU A 12 -1.17 2.04 5.48
N ALA A 13 -0.81 1.08 4.62
CA ALA A 13 -0.25 1.34 3.31
C ALA A 13 -1.23 2.12 2.42
N ALA A 14 -2.50 1.72 2.40
CA ALA A 14 -3.55 2.39 1.63
C ALA A 14 -3.80 3.83 2.13
N ASP A 15 -3.92 4.01 3.45
CA ASP A 15 -4.11 5.33 4.06
C ASP A 15 -2.94 6.26 3.73
N THR A 16 -1.72 5.73 3.79
CA THR A 16 -0.51 6.48 3.44
C THR A 16 -0.47 6.82 1.96
N ALA A 17 -0.89 5.91 1.07
CA ALA A 17 -0.98 6.18 -0.37
C ALA A 17 -1.93 7.36 -0.66
N GLN A 18 -3.10 7.39 -0.01
CA GLN A 18 -4.05 8.49 -0.13
C GLN A 18 -3.49 9.80 0.41
N TYR A 19 -2.81 9.76 1.55
CA TYR A 19 -2.16 10.92 2.13
C TYR A 19 -1.08 11.52 1.20
N VAL A 20 -0.21 10.66 0.65
CA VAL A 20 0.81 11.05 -0.34
C VAL A 20 0.19 11.69 -1.57
N GLU A 21 -0.91 11.14 -2.08
CA GLU A 21 -1.62 11.71 -3.22
C GLU A 21 -2.20 13.11 -2.93
N GLY A 22 -2.69 13.32 -1.72
CA GLY A 22 -3.13 14.64 -1.26
C GLY A 22 -2.00 15.67 -1.25
N LEU A 23 -0.85 15.31 -0.67
CA LEU A 23 0.35 16.16 -0.66
C LEU A 23 0.84 16.47 -2.07
N ARG A 24 0.90 15.45 -2.93
CA ARG A 24 1.32 15.59 -4.32
C ARG A 24 0.47 16.62 -5.07
N LYS A 25 -0.85 16.49 -4.99
CA LYS A 25 -1.79 17.45 -5.58
C LYS A 25 -1.63 18.86 -5.01
N GLY A 26 -1.45 19.00 -3.70
CA GLY A 26 -1.21 20.30 -3.07
C GLY A 26 0.04 20.99 -3.61
N VAL A 27 1.16 20.27 -3.67
CA VAL A 27 2.43 20.79 -4.20
C VAL A 27 2.32 21.13 -5.69
N LEU A 28 1.61 20.33 -6.48
CA LEU A 28 1.36 20.62 -7.90
C LEU A 28 0.58 21.93 -8.06
N THR A 29 -0.49 22.14 -7.29
CA THR A 29 -1.26 23.39 -7.29
C THR A 29 -0.37 24.58 -6.94
N THR A 30 0.40 24.51 -5.85
CA THR A 30 1.31 25.59 -5.46
C THR A 30 2.38 25.88 -6.52
N THR A 31 2.89 24.85 -7.19
CA THR A 31 3.85 25.00 -8.31
C THR A 31 3.22 25.75 -9.48
N GLN A 32 1.98 25.40 -9.84
CA GLN A 32 1.26 26.06 -10.92
C GLN A 32 0.94 27.52 -10.58
N GLU A 33 0.47 27.80 -9.38
CA GLU A 33 0.20 29.17 -8.91
C GLU A 33 1.46 30.03 -8.93
N LEU A 34 2.58 29.51 -8.42
CA LEU A 34 3.85 30.22 -8.39
C LEU A 34 4.34 30.57 -9.80
N THR A 35 4.21 29.64 -10.75
CA THR A 35 4.64 29.86 -12.13
C THR A 35 3.66 30.71 -12.95
N ALA A 36 2.37 30.69 -12.59
CA ALA A 36 1.35 31.57 -13.18
C ALA A 36 1.45 33.03 -12.69
N SER A 37 2.03 33.26 -11.50
CA SER A 37 2.16 34.60 -10.88
C SER A 37 3.11 35.58 -11.58
N GLY A 38 3.69 35.19 -12.73
CA GLY A 38 4.65 36.00 -13.48
C GLY A 38 6.11 35.71 -13.18
N TRP A 39 6.41 34.61 -12.48
CA TRP A 39 7.79 34.13 -12.31
C TRP A 39 8.33 33.51 -13.61
N LEU A 40 8.95 34.35 -14.43
CA LEU A 40 9.47 34.00 -15.76
C LEU A 40 11.00 33.90 -15.77
N GLY A 41 11.53 33.13 -16.72
CA GLY A 41 12.96 33.04 -17.02
C GLY A 41 13.60 31.68 -16.72
N ALA A 42 14.93 31.61 -16.88
CA ALA A 42 15.68 30.36 -16.79
C ALA A 42 15.59 29.67 -15.41
N ALA A 43 15.39 30.44 -14.34
CA ALA A 43 15.21 29.91 -12.99
C ALA A 43 13.86 29.19 -12.84
N SER A 44 12.76 29.80 -13.29
CA SER A 44 11.43 29.18 -13.21
C SER A 44 11.32 27.96 -14.11
N ALA A 45 11.96 27.97 -15.28
CA ALA A 45 12.04 26.78 -16.14
C ALA A 45 12.76 25.59 -15.48
N LYS A 46 13.88 25.84 -14.77
CA LYS A 46 14.60 24.80 -14.02
C LYS A 46 13.79 24.30 -12.83
N PHE A 47 13.11 25.19 -12.13
CA PHE A 47 12.20 24.84 -11.04
C PHE A 47 11.07 23.93 -11.53
N LEU A 48 10.38 24.29 -12.62
CA LEU A 48 9.33 23.48 -13.23
C LEU A 48 9.82 22.08 -13.60
N LYS A 49 11.03 21.98 -14.17
CA LYS A 49 11.63 20.68 -14.48
C LYS A 49 11.83 19.84 -13.22
N ALA A 50 12.33 20.44 -12.14
CA ALA A 50 12.51 19.75 -10.86
C ALA A 50 11.17 19.32 -10.25
N MET A 51 10.14 20.18 -10.32
CA MET A 51 8.82 19.87 -9.79
C MET A 51 8.09 18.78 -10.58
N ASN A 52 8.24 18.75 -11.90
CA ASN A 52 7.70 17.66 -12.73
C ASN A 52 8.35 16.31 -12.39
N GLU A 53 9.67 16.30 -12.15
CA GLU A 53 10.36 15.07 -11.75
C GLU A 53 9.96 14.65 -10.33
N TRP A 54 9.84 15.60 -9.39
CA TRP A 54 9.32 15.33 -8.06
C TRP A 54 7.92 14.72 -8.11
N ASP A 55 7.00 15.29 -8.91
CA ASP A 55 5.63 14.81 -9.07
C ASP A 55 5.60 13.37 -9.59
N ARG A 56 6.43 13.08 -10.61
CA ARG A 56 6.58 11.74 -11.17
C ARG A 56 7.06 10.73 -10.11
N GLN A 57 8.06 11.09 -9.32
CA GLN A 57 8.60 10.22 -8.27
C GLN A 57 7.58 9.99 -7.16
N MET A 58 6.81 11.01 -6.77
CA MET A 58 5.76 10.86 -5.76
C MET A 58 4.60 10.01 -6.25
N ALA A 59 4.28 10.05 -7.54
CA ALA A 59 3.29 9.14 -8.14
C ALA A 59 3.74 7.67 -8.06
N LEU A 60 5.04 7.40 -8.22
CA LEU A 60 5.61 6.05 -8.04
C LEU A 60 5.55 5.60 -6.58
N VAL A 61 5.92 6.47 -5.64
CA VAL A 61 5.81 6.16 -4.20
C VAL A 61 4.37 5.80 -3.82
N ARG A 62 3.39 6.55 -4.33
CA ARG A 62 1.97 6.25 -4.13
C ARG A 62 1.58 4.88 -4.72
N GLU A 63 2.07 4.56 -5.91
CA GLU A 63 1.81 3.27 -6.56
C GLU A 63 2.42 2.09 -5.79
N ASP A 64 3.64 2.25 -5.27
CA ASP A 64 4.31 1.23 -4.46
C ASP A 64 3.56 0.97 -3.14
N LEU A 65 3.03 2.02 -2.51
CA LEU A 65 2.18 1.90 -1.32
C LEU A 65 0.86 1.17 -1.62
N ASP A 66 0.20 1.49 -2.74
CA ASP A 66 -1.00 0.78 -3.21
C ASP A 66 -0.70 -0.70 -3.49
N LYS A 67 0.42 -0.97 -4.13
CA LYS A 67 0.86 -2.35 -4.40
C LYS A 67 1.11 -3.10 -3.10
N MET A 68 1.84 -2.51 -2.17
CA MET A 68 2.08 -3.11 -0.85
C MET A 68 0.76 -3.40 -0.11
N SER A 69 -0.22 -2.49 -0.19
CA SER A 69 -1.55 -2.71 0.38
C SER A 69 -2.24 -3.96 -0.19
N ARG A 70 -2.23 -4.10 -1.53
CA ARG A 70 -2.82 -5.26 -2.22
C ARG A 70 -2.09 -6.55 -1.87
N ASP A 71 -0.76 -6.56 -1.95
CA ASP A 71 0.07 -7.75 -1.70
C ASP A 71 -0.11 -8.25 -0.25
N LEU A 72 -0.22 -7.33 0.72
CA LEU A 72 -0.51 -7.65 2.12
C LEU A 72 -1.94 -8.16 2.32
N GLY A 73 -2.91 -7.61 1.60
CA GLY A 73 -4.30 -8.09 1.61
C GLY A 73 -4.41 -9.51 1.07
N GLU A 74 -3.79 -9.80 -0.07
CA GLU A 74 -3.75 -11.12 -0.68
C GLU A 74 -3.03 -12.14 0.21
N SER A 75 -1.89 -11.75 0.77
CA SER A 75 -1.14 -12.58 1.72
C SER A 75 -2.00 -12.90 2.95
N SER A 76 -2.70 -11.92 3.52
CA SER A 76 -3.60 -12.14 4.66
C SER A 76 -4.65 -13.20 4.38
N ILE A 77 -5.24 -13.20 3.19
CA ILE A 77 -6.27 -14.17 2.80
C ILE A 77 -5.67 -15.56 2.66
N THR A 78 -4.53 -15.67 1.98
CA THR A 78 -3.84 -16.93 1.74
C THR A 78 -3.44 -17.61 3.05
N TYR A 79 -2.85 -16.86 3.99
CA TYR A 79 -2.48 -17.40 5.30
C TYR A 79 -3.70 -17.80 6.13
N ALA A 80 -4.79 -17.03 6.11
CA ALA A 80 -6.01 -17.39 6.83
C ALA A 80 -6.65 -18.68 6.29
N ALA A 81 -6.64 -18.88 4.97
CA ALA A 81 -7.13 -20.12 4.36
C ALA A 81 -6.25 -21.33 4.73
N ALA A 82 -4.92 -21.16 4.71
CA ALA A 82 -3.99 -22.21 5.10
C ALA A 82 -4.14 -22.60 6.59
N GLU A 83 -4.36 -21.65 7.49
CA GLU A 83 -4.65 -21.93 8.91
C GLU A 83 -5.93 -22.75 9.05
N GLN A 84 -7.00 -22.40 8.33
CA GLN A 84 -8.27 -23.13 8.38
C GLN A 84 -8.14 -24.58 7.87
N ASP A 85 -7.39 -24.80 6.79
CA ASP A 85 -7.16 -26.14 6.25
C ASP A 85 -6.34 -27.01 7.21
N VAL A 86 -5.34 -26.44 7.88
CA VAL A 86 -4.54 -27.15 8.89
C VAL A 86 -5.40 -27.51 10.10
N GLU A 87 -6.21 -26.59 10.62
CA GLU A 87 -7.13 -26.86 11.75
C GLU A 87 -8.14 -27.96 11.39
N ALA A 88 -8.72 -27.92 10.19
CA ALA A 88 -9.64 -28.96 9.73
C ALA A 88 -8.96 -30.33 9.61
N GLY A 89 -7.72 -30.36 9.11
CA GLY A 89 -6.89 -31.57 9.03
C GLY A 89 -6.55 -32.15 10.40
N MET A 90 -6.15 -31.31 11.35
CA MET A 90 -5.85 -31.72 12.73
C MET A 90 -7.09 -32.29 13.43
N ASN A 91 -8.23 -31.60 13.35
CA ASN A 91 -9.50 -32.07 13.91
C ASN A 91 -9.91 -33.44 13.33
N ARG A 92 -9.66 -33.67 12.04
CA ARG A 92 -9.92 -34.96 11.40
C ARG A 92 -9.00 -36.07 11.92
N VAL A 93 -7.71 -35.78 12.09
CA VAL A 93 -6.75 -36.73 12.65
C VAL A 93 -7.10 -37.09 14.09
N ASP A 94 -7.40 -36.10 14.92
CA ASP A 94 -7.80 -36.32 16.31
C ASP A 94 -9.08 -37.15 16.41
N ALA A 95 -10.06 -36.90 15.53
CA ALA A 95 -11.27 -37.71 15.45
C ALA A 95 -10.97 -39.19 15.09
N LEU A 96 -10.05 -39.44 14.16
CA LEU A 96 -9.66 -40.80 13.77
C LEU A 96 -8.87 -41.52 14.86
N ILE A 97 -7.95 -40.82 15.55
CA ILE A 97 -7.19 -41.39 16.67
C ILE A 97 -8.14 -41.78 17.80
N ASN A 98 -9.06 -40.89 18.17
CA ASN A 98 -10.02 -41.16 19.23
C ASN A 98 -11.06 -42.23 18.86
N ALA A 99 -11.38 -42.39 17.57
CA ALA A 99 -12.25 -43.46 17.10
C ALA A 99 -11.57 -44.85 17.10
N ASN A 100 -10.25 -44.91 16.86
CA ASN A 100 -9.47 -46.16 16.88
C ASN A 100 -8.96 -46.56 18.28
N ALA A 101 -9.08 -45.68 19.27
CA ALA A 101 -8.70 -45.94 20.66
C ALA A 101 -9.83 -46.52 21.52
N ARG A 102 -10.96 -46.92 20.91
CA ARG A 102 -12.10 -47.58 21.55
C ARG A 102 -12.26 -49.01 21.08
#